data_AF-A0A1Y1WH55-F1
#
_entry.id   AF-A0A1Y1WH55-F1
#
_cell.length_a   1.000
_cell.length_b   1.000
_cell.length_c   1.000
_cell.angle_alpha   90.00
_cell.angle_beta   90.00
_cell.angle_gamma   90.00
#
_symmetry.space_group_name_H-M   'P 1'
#
loop_
_entity.id
_entity.type
_entity.pdbx_description
1 polymer ?
#
loop_
_entity_poly.entity_id
_entity_poly.type
_entity_poly.pdbx_seq_one_letter_code
_entity_poly.pdbx_strand_id
1 'polypeptide(L)'
;QVSMTYTVDDSTLEITVRVPASYPLSLPTIESMKRVAVTEKRWRSWLVAAQAQMSRNRRLDAVCAQLLGNVGAHFAGVEDCAICYSAVGALDNSLPTKQCKTCKHKFHRMCLFKWFSTSNQSSCPLCRNLF
;
A
#
# COMPACT_ATOMS: atom_id res chain seq x y z
N GLN A 1 16.87 -3.64 -13.81
CA GLN A 1 15.43 -3.96 -13.63
C GLN A 1 15.30 -4.94 -12.48
N VAL A 2 14.22 -4.84 -11.71
CA VAL A 2 13.87 -5.82 -10.67
C VAL A 2 12.47 -6.32 -10.98
N SER A 3 12.26 -7.64 -11.00
CA SER A 3 10.95 -8.25 -11.20
C SER A 3 10.52 -8.99 -9.93
N MET A 4 9.24 -8.85 -9.58
CA MET A 4 8.62 -9.51 -8.44
C MET A 4 7.46 -10.36 -8.95
N THR A 5 7.45 -11.62 -8.58
CA THR A 5 6.40 -12.58 -8.92
C THR A 5 5.74 -13.11 -7.66
N TYR A 6 4.42 -13.28 -7.72
CA TYR A 6 3.63 -13.91 -6.68
C TYR A 6 2.70 -14.93 -7.31
N THR A 7 2.77 -16.18 -6.85
CA THR A 7 1.95 -17.29 -7.38
C THR A 7 0.74 -17.51 -6.49
N VAL A 8 -0.44 -17.59 -7.10
CA VAL A 8 -1.71 -17.95 -6.47
C VAL A 8 -2.27 -19.10 -7.28
N ASP A 9 -2.40 -20.26 -6.64
CA ASP A 9 -2.75 -21.51 -7.31
C ASP A 9 -1.78 -21.76 -8.50
N ASP A 10 -2.28 -21.78 -9.73
CA ASP A 10 -1.49 -21.96 -10.97
C ASP A 10 -1.24 -20.65 -11.74
N SER A 11 -1.62 -19.50 -11.17
CA SER A 11 -1.52 -18.19 -11.82
C SER A 11 -0.47 -17.30 -11.16
N THR A 12 0.31 -16.60 -11.98
CA THR A 12 1.34 -15.67 -11.52
C THR A 12 0.93 -14.22 -11.71
N LEU A 13 1.07 -13.43 -10.65
CA LEU A 13 1.03 -11.97 -10.67
C LEU A 13 2.46 -11.45 -10.76
N GLU A 14 2.70 -10.46 -11.63
CA GLU A 14 4.03 -9.95 -11.92
C GLU A 14 4.06 -8.42 -11.93
N ILE A 15 4.99 -7.87 -11.14
CA ILE A 15 5.30 -6.45 -11.06
C ILE A 15 6.77 -6.27 -11.44
N THR A 16 7.05 -5.28 -12.28
CA THR A 16 8.42 -4.89 -12.64
C THR A 16 8.72 -3.50 -12.09
N VAL A 17 9.89 -3.33 -11.49
CA VAL A 17 10.46 -2.03 -11.14
C VAL A 17 11.64 -1.75 -12.06
N ARG A 18 11.53 -0.72 -12.90
CA ARG A 18 12.64 -0.25 -13.73
C ARG A 18 13.45 0.77 -12.95
N VAL A 19 14.64 0.37 -12.56
CA VAL A 19 15.61 1.22 -11.86
C VAL A 19 16.53 1.87 -12.92
N PRO A 20 16.56 3.21 -13.04
CA PRO A 20 17.47 3.89 -13.95
C PRO A 20 18.91 3.86 -13.44
N ALA A 21 19.89 3.93 -14.35
CA ALA A 21 21.32 3.99 -14.00
C ALA A 21 21.69 5.22 -13.14
N SER A 22 20.90 6.30 -13.24
CA SER A 22 21.05 7.53 -12.47
C SER A 22 20.41 7.47 -11.08
N TYR A 23 19.86 6.32 -10.65
CA TYR A 23 19.37 6.16 -9.28
C TYR A 23 20.53 6.36 -8.28
N PRO A 24 20.38 7.17 -7.21
CA PRO A 24 19.12 7.65 -6.64
C PRO A 24 18.62 9.02 -7.14
N LEU A 25 19.22 9.66 -8.16
CA LEU A 25 18.78 10.96 -8.67
C LEU A 25 17.44 10.86 -9.41
N SER A 26 17.36 9.94 -10.38
CA SER A 26 16.11 9.61 -11.08
C SER A 26 15.36 8.51 -10.34
N LEU A 27 14.03 8.64 -10.31
CA LEU A 27 13.17 7.69 -9.61
C LEU A 27 12.96 6.42 -10.45
N PRO A 28 12.92 5.23 -9.82
CA PRO A 28 12.44 4.03 -10.48
C PRO A 28 10.97 4.16 -10.90
N THR A 29 10.59 3.51 -12.01
CA THR A 29 9.19 3.37 -12.43
C THR A 29 8.67 1.99 -12.06
N ILE A 30 7.44 1.92 -11.56
CA ILE A 30 6.78 0.67 -11.18
C ILE A 30 5.72 0.34 -12.24
N GLU A 31 5.88 -0.81 -12.88
CA GLU A 31 5.05 -1.28 -14.00
C GLU A 31 4.36 -2.59 -13.65
N SER A 32 3.09 -2.70 -14.03
CA SER A 32 2.33 -3.94 -13.95
C SER A 32 2.54 -4.77 -15.20
N MET A 33 3.09 -5.98 -15.06
CA MET A 33 3.25 -6.89 -16.19
C MET A 33 2.06 -7.85 -16.29
N LYS A 34 1.62 -8.42 -15.16
CA LYS A 34 0.52 -9.38 -15.12
C LYS A 34 -0.28 -9.24 -13.83
N ARG A 35 -1.59 -8.98 -13.94
CA ARG A 35 -2.55 -8.91 -12.82
C ARG A 35 -3.42 -10.16 -12.82
N VAL A 36 -3.60 -10.79 -11.66
CA VAL A 36 -4.47 -11.95 -11.46
C VAL A 36 -5.33 -11.70 -10.22
N ALA A 37 -6.63 -11.96 -10.30
CA ALA A 37 -7.61 -11.93 -9.19
C ALA A 37 -7.74 -10.63 -8.35
N VAL A 38 -6.92 -9.61 -8.60
CA VAL A 38 -7.04 -8.27 -7.98
C VAL A 38 -7.89 -7.37 -8.88
N THR A 39 -8.77 -6.53 -8.35
CA THR A 39 -9.51 -5.55 -9.16
C THR A 39 -8.59 -4.47 -9.73
N GLU A 40 -8.89 -3.95 -10.92
CA GLU A 40 -8.09 -2.89 -11.56
C GLU A 40 -7.95 -1.65 -10.67
N LYS A 41 -9.03 -1.26 -9.99
CA LYS A 41 -9.04 -0.11 -9.09
C LYS A 41 -8.05 -0.29 -7.93
N ARG A 42 -8.11 -1.41 -7.22
CA ARG A 42 -7.20 -1.71 -6.10
C ARG A 42 -5.76 -1.80 -6.57
N TRP A 43 -5.54 -2.47 -7.70
CA TRP A 43 -4.22 -2.61 -8.30
C TRP A 43 -3.58 -1.27 -8.62
N ARG A 44 -4.32 -0.38 -9.32
CA ARG A 44 -3.86 0.99 -9.58
C ARG A 44 -3.57 1.76 -8.30
N SER A 45 -4.41 1.63 -7.27
CA SER A 45 -4.17 2.26 -5.97
C SER A 45 -2.84 1.82 -5.35
N TRP A 46 -2.49 0.54 -5.41
CA TRP A 46 -1.20 0.04 -4.91
C TRP A 46 -0.01 0.57 -5.71
N LEU A 47 -0.08 0.59 -7.05
CA LEU A 47 0.99 1.13 -7.89
C LEU A 47 1.22 2.63 -7.64
N VAL A 48 0.14 3.40 -7.54
CA VAL A 48 0.22 4.84 -7.22
C VAL A 48 0.80 5.06 -5.82
N ALA A 49 0.35 4.30 -4.82
CA ALA A 49 0.88 4.38 -3.46
C ALA A 49 2.37 4.03 -3.41
N ALA A 50 2.79 2.98 -4.11
CA ALA A 50 4.17 2.55 -4.20
C ALA A 50 5.06 3.59 -4.89
N GLN A 51 4.61 4.19 -6.01
CA GLN A 51 5.32 5.27 -6.68
C GLN A 51 5.44 6.50 -5.77
N ALA A 52 4.38 6.84 -5.03
CA ALA A 52 4.40 7.96 -4.09
C ALA A 52 5.33 7.73 -2.88
N GLN A 53 5.49 6.48 -2.42
CA GLN A 53 6.49 6.12 -1.41
C GLN A 53 7.91 6.23 -1.98
N MET A 54 8.13 5.71 -3.19
CA MET A 54 9.41 5.81 -3.90
C MET A 54 9.88 7.26 -4.03
N SER A 55 8.98 8.18 -4.41
CA SER A 55 9.28 9.61 -4.49
C SER A 55 9.65 10.25 -3.14
N ARG A 56 9.19 9.69 -2.02
CA ARG A 56 9.38 10.25 -0.67
C ARG A 56 10.65 9.78 0.01
N ASN A 57 10.90 8.47 0.01
CA ASN A 57 12.00 7.87 0.78
C ASN A 57 13.11 7.28 -0.09
N ARG A 58 12.88 7.15 -1.42
CA ARG A 58 13.79 6.52 -2.39
C ARG A 58 14.27 5.14 -1.96
N ARG A 59 13.52 4.40 -1.13
CA ARG A 59 13.90 3.08 -0.62
C ARG A 59 13.28 1.96 -1.45
N LEU A 60 14.06 1.43 -2.40
CA LEU A 60 13.60 0.37 -3.31
C LEU A 60 13.17 -0.90 -2.57
N ASP A 61 13.98 -1.34 -1.60
CA ASP A 61 13.74 -2.50 -0.76
C ASP A 61 12.39 -2.41 -0.02
N ALA A 62 12.12 -1.27 0.61
CA ALA A 62 10.90 -1.04 1.38
C ALA A 62 9.65 -1.03 0.49
N VAL A 63 9.71 -0.37 -0.67
CA VAL A 63 8.60 -0.31 -1.62
C VAL A 63 8.29 -1.70 -2.19
N CYS A 64 9.31 -2.47 -2.56
CA CYS A 64 9.14 -3.84 -3.04
C CYS A 64 8.53 -4.75 -1.98
N ALA A 65 9.04 -4.69 -0.74
CA ALA A 65 8.50 -5.46 0.38
C ALA A 65 7.03 -5.11 0.68
N GLN A 66 6.68 -3.83 0.64
CA GLN A 66 5.31 -3.37 0.86
C GLN A 66 4.36 -3.83 -0.26
N LEU A 67 4.79 -3.77 -1.53
CA LEU A 67 4.00 -4.26 -2.67
C LEU A 67 3.73 -5.76 -2.57
N LEU A 68 4.75 -6.57 -2.34
CA LEU A 68 4.60 -8.02 -2.14
C LEU A 68 3.73 -8.33 -0.92
N GLY A 69 3.91 -7.59 0.17
CA GLY A 69 3.09 -7.68 1.37
C GLY A 69 1.61 -7.37 1.10
N ASN A 70 1.30 -6.36 0.29
CA ASN A 70 -0.08 -6.03 -0.10
C ASN A 70 -0.72 -7.14 -0.92
N VAL A 71 0.03 -7.72 -1.85
CA VAL A 71 -0.43 -8.85 -2.65
C VAL A 71 -0.76 -10.04 -1.75
N GLY A 72 0.17 -10.45 -0.88
CA GLY A 72 -0.06 -11.56 0.05
C GLY A 72 -1.22 -11.30 1.01
N ALA A 73 -1.29 -10.09 1.58
CA ALA A 73 -2.37 -9.70 2.50
C ALA A 73 -3.75 -9.70 1.82
N HIS A 74 -3.82 -9.32 0.55
CA HIS A 74 -5.07 -9.37 -0.22
C HIS A 74 -5.58 -10.80 -0.38
N PHE A 75 -4.71 -11.75 -0.71
CA PHE A 75 -5.08 -13.16 -0.81
C PHE A 75 -5.39 -13.79 0.55
N ALA A 76 -4.86 -13.22 1.64
CA ALA A 76 -5.27 -13.54 3.01
C ALA A 76 -6.58 -12.85 3.46
N GLY A 77 -7.26 -12.09 2.59
CA GLY A 77 -8.53 -11.43 2.91
C GLY A 77 -8.39 -10.16 3.76
N VAL A 78 -7.19 -9.59 3.87
CA VAL A 78 -6.96 -8.35 4.61
C VAL A 78 -7.41 -7.15 3.77
N GLU A 79 -8.22 -6.28 4.38
CA GLU A 79 -8.64 -5.02 3.76
C GLU A 79 -7.51 -3.98 3.83
N ASP A 80 -7.44 -3.10 2.83
CA ASP A 80 -6.47 -2.00 2.82
C ASP A 80 -6.80 -0.93 3.87
N CYS A 81 -5.77 -0.26 4.39
CA CYS A 81 -5.98 0.96 5.17
C CYS A 81 -6.56 2.06 4.28
N ALA A 82 -7.67 2.67 4.70
CA ALA A 82 -8.35 3.69 3.91
C ALA A 82 -7.65 5.07 3.90
N ILE A 83 -6.53 5.25 4.63
CA ILE A 83 -5.70 6.47 4.56
C ILE A 83 -4.56 6.29 3.55
N CYS A 84 -3.83 5.18 3.63
CA CYS A 84 -2.62 4.97 2.85
C CYS A 84 -2.80 4.01 1.66
N TYR A 85 -4.00 3.44 1.49
CA TYR A 85 -4.36 2.49 0.42
C TYR A 85 -3.47 1.26 0.37
N SER A 86 -3.05 0.76 1.53
CA SER A 86 -2.12 -0.36 1.66
C SER A 86 -2.56 -1.28 2.79
N ALA A 87 -2.42 -2.59 2.60
CA ALA A 87 -2.64 -3.57 3.66
C ALA A 87 -1.46 -3.57 4.64
N VAL A 88 -0.23 -3.44 4.15
CA VAL A 88 0.98 -3.35 4.99
C VAL A 88 1.35 -1.89 5.20
N GLY A 89 1.51 -1.47 6.47
CA GLY A 89 1.86 -0.10 6.83
C GLY A 89 3.31 0.23 6.49
N ALA A 90 3.56 1.35 5.82
CA ALA A 90 4.90 1.73 5.34
C ALA A 90 5.92 2.06 6.46
N LEU A 91 5.46 2.28 7.70
CA LEU A 91 6.30 2.70 8.83
C LEU A 91 6.64 1.54 9.77
N ASP A 92 5.68 0.64 10.02
CA ASP A 92 5.76 -0.38 11.07
C ASP A 92 5.37 -1.78 10.56
N ASN A 93 5.14 -1.93 9.24
CA ASN A 93 4.66 -3.16 8.61
C ASN A 93 3.37 -3.72 9.25
N SER A 94 2.60 -2.88 9.97
CA SER A 94 1.38 -3.31 10.63
C SER A 94 0.24 -3.53 9.65
N LEU A 95 -0.73 -4.35 10.04
CA LEU A 95 -2.01 -4.49 9.34
C LEU A 95 -3.03 -3.47 9.87
N PRO A 96 -4.04 -3.08 9.07
CA PRO A 96 -5.05 -2.13 9.48
C PRO A 96 -6.04 -2.79 10.43
N THR A 97 -5.78 -2.67 11.73
CA THR A 97 -6.60 -3.28 12.79
C THR A 97 -7.61 -2.33 13.41
N LYS A 98 -7.48 -1.01 13.19
CA LYS A 98 -8.38 -0.01 13.77
C LYS A 98 -9.57 0.22 12.86
N GLN A 99 -10.75 -0.22 13.28
CA GLN A 99 -11.97 -0.10 12.50
C GLN A 99 -12.85 1.04 13.03
N CYS A 100 -13.36 1.89 12.14
CA CYS A 100 -14.36 2.88 12.52
C CYS A 100 -15.68 2.20 12.92
N LYS A 101 -16.25 2.57 14.07
CA LYS A 101 -17.53 2.00 14.55
C LYS A 101 -18.72 2.33 13.64
N THR A 102 -18.68 3.46 12.94
CA THR A 102 -19.74 3.91 12.01
C THR A 102 -19.56 3.30 10.62
N CYS A 103 -18.52 3.71 9.88
CA CYS A 103 -18.39 3.36 8.45
C CYS A 103 -17.62 2.06 8.20
N LYS A 104 -17.19 1.35 9.25
CA LYS A 104 -16.51 0.04 9.20
C LYS A 104 -15.19 -0.04 8.41
N HIS A 105 -14.68 1.06 7.88
CA HIS A 105 -13.37 1.10 7.25
C HIS A 105 -12.24 0.88 8.26
N LYS A 106 -11.16 0.24 7.81
CA LYS A 106 -9.99 -0.09 8.64
C LYS A 106 -8.80 0.84 8.37
N PHE A 107 -7.99 1.03 9.41
CA PHE A 107 -6.86 1.93 9.43
C PHE A 107 -5.67 1.33 10.16
N HIS A 108 -4.45 1.61 9.71
CA HIS A 108 -3.24 1.39 10.51
C HIS A 108 -3.27 2.31 11.73
N ARG A 109 -2.78 1.81 12.87
CA ARG A 109 -2.64 2.62 14.09
C ARG A 109 -1.84 3.89 13.81
N MET A 110 -0.72 3.78 13.10
CA MET A 110 0.16 4.90 12.81
C MET A 110 -0.48 5.93 11.85
N CYS A 111 -1.19 5.46 10.82
CA CYS A 111 -1.90 6.36 9.90
C CYS A 111 -2.99 7.15 10.63
N LEU A 112 -3.76 6.48 11.50
CA LEU A 112 -4.82 7.11 12.26
C LEU A 112 -4.27 8.08 13.32
N PHE A 113 -3.19 7.70 14.01
CA PHE A 113 -2.50 8.57 14.96
C PHE A 113 -2.03 9.85 14.27
N LYS A 114 -1.30 9.72 13.15
CA LYS A 114 -0.84 10.87 12.37
C LYS A 114 -2.00 11.75 11.95
N TRP A 115 -3.10 11.16 11.47
CA TRP A 115 -4.30 11.89 11.09
C TRP A 115 -4.83 12.75 12.24
N PHE A 116 -5.09 12.15 13.42
CA PHE A 116 -5.59 12.86 14.60
C PHE A 116 -4.66 13.98 15.06
N SER A 117 -3.35 13.74 15.06
CA SER A 117 -2.37 14.76 15.43
C SER A 117 -2.36 15.93 14.45
N THR A 118 -2.56 15.68 13.15
CA THR A 118 -2.56 16.74 12.13
C THR A 118 -3.89 17.48 12.00
N SER A 119 -5.02 16.83 12.28
CA SER A 119 -6.36 17.43 12.17
C SER A 119 -6.85 18.08 13.47
N ASN A 120 -6.12 17.87 14.57
CA ASN A 120 -6.50 18.23 15.94
C ASN A 120 -7.89 17.71 16.35
N GLN A 121 -8.33 16.59 15.76
CA GLN A 121 -9.64 15.97 16.00
C GLN A 121 -9.53 14.45 15.92
N SER A 122 -10.21 13.74 16.83
CA SER A 122 -10.31 12.27 16.87
C SER A 122 -11.46 11.73 16.02
N SER A 123 -11.70 12.33 14.86
CA SER A 123 -12.79 11.96 13.94
C SER A 123 -12.32 11.06 12.79
N CYS A 124 -13.18 10.13 12.38
CA CYS A 124 -12.90 9.23 11.26
C CYS A 124 -12.60 10.03 9.97
N PRO A 125 -11.51 9.73 9.24
CA PRO A 125 -11.15 10.44 8.01
C PRO A 125 -12.22 10.41 6.91
N LEU A 126 -13.09 9.40 6.92
CA LEU A 126 -14.09 9.19 5.89
C LEU A 126 -15.47 9.72 6.27
N CYS A 127 -15.98 9.36 7.45
CA CYS A 127 -17.34 9.68 7.85
C CYS A 127 -17.44 10.82 8.90
N ARG A 128 -16.30 11.35 9.37
CA ARG A 128 -16.19 12.47 10.34
C ARG A 128 -16.84 12.26 11.71
N ASN A 129 -17.44 11.10 11.99
CA ASN A 129 -17.86 10.73 13.33
C ASN A 129 -16.67 10.49 14.26
N LEU A 130 -16.87 10.68 15.57
CA LEU A 130 -15.89 10.36 16.61
C LEU A 130 -15.48 8.87 16.50
N PHE A 131 -14.17 8.61 16.56
CA PHE A 131 -13.61 7.29 16.30
C PHE A 131 -13.74 6.32 17.48
#